data_AF-A0A2S9Z3Y7-F1
#
_entry.id   AF-A0A2S9Z3Y7-F1
#
_cell.length_a   1.000
_cell.length_b   1.000
_cell.length_c   1.000
_cell.angle_alpha   90.00
_cell.angle_beta   90.00
_cell.angle_gamma   90.00
#
_symmetry.space_group_name_H-M   'P 1'
#
loop_
_entity.id
_entity.type
_entity.pdbx_description
1 polymer ?
#
loop_
_entity_poly.entity_id
_entity_poly.type
_entity_poly.pdbx_seq_one_letter_code
_entity_poly.pdbx_strand_id
1 'polypeptide(L)'
;MIDPAVLAELNAFVEEFTDDMTTFATGAYLTEEEKDAWDAPYEVDAIVEVKRTLAALVDAASELSTPAGAPAVSRLVGSTIDQLGRINAVFGDAVIEPEEEAELTEFFARVAGALELDASDIANLPTFEQSDPYDDEMTIDIL
;
A
#
# COMPACT_ATOMS: atom_id res chain seq x y z
N MET A 1 10.30 15.88 -11.19
CA MET A 1 10.35 14.53 -11.75
C MET A 1 11.31 13.75 -10.90
N ILE A 2 10.85 12.60 -10.41
CA ILE A 2 11.65 11.68 -9.59
C ILE A 2 12.91 11.24 -10.37
N ASP A 3 14.03 11.09 -9.67
CA ASP A 3 15.26 10.54 -10.25
C ASP A 3 15.00 9.13 -10.83
N PRO A 4 15.44 8.81 -12.07
CA PRO A 4 15.17 7.51 -12.68
C PRO A 4 15.67 6.29 -11.88
N ALA A 5 16.76 6.42 -11.12
CA ALA A 5 17.25 5.35 -10.26
C ALA A 5 16.31 5.12 -9.07
N VAL A 6 15.85 6.21 -8.45
CA VAL A 6 14.85 6.14 -7.37
C VAL A 6 13.53 5.57 -7.89
N LEU A 7 13.10 5.97 -9.09
CA LEU A 7 11.91 5.40 -9.73
C LEU A 7 12.05 3.89 -9.97
N ALA A 8 13.23 3.42 -10.37
CA ALA A 8 13.49 1.99 -10.53
C ALA A 8 13.45 1.23 -9.19
N GLU A 9 13.96 1.82 -8.10
CA GLU A 9 13.88 1.26 -6.75
C GLU A 9 12.41 1.17 -6.26
N LEU A 10 11.60 2.20 -6.51
CA LEU A 10 10.17 2.18 -6.17
C LEU A 10 9.41 1.09 -6.93
N ASN A 11 9.71 0.90 -8.21
CA ASN A 11 9.12 -0.20 -8.99
C ASN A 11 9.62 -1.57 -8.51
N ALA A 12 10.90 -1.69 -8.16
CA ALA A 12 11.45 -2.93 -7.62
C ALA A 12 10.77 -3.34 -6.31
N PHE A 13 10.46 -2.38 -5.43
CA PHE A 13 9.67 -2.63 -4.24
C PHE A 13 8.29 -3.22 -4.58
N VAL A 14 7.57 -2.64 -5.55
CA VAL A 14 6.23 -3.14 -5.94
C VAL A 14 6.32 -4.58 -6.43
N GLU A 15 7.34 -4.92 -7.22
CA GLU A 15 7.56 -6.29 -7.68
C GLU A 15 7.88 -7.24 -6.52
N GLU A 16 8.85 -6.90 -5.68
CA GLU A 16 9.27 -7.73 -4.53
C GLU A 16 8.14 -7.97 -3.53
N PHE A 17 7.45 -6.91 -3.12
CA PHE A 17 6.31 -6.99 -2.21
C PHE A 17 5.22 -7.93 -2.74
N THR A 18 4.86 -7.81 -4.02
CA THR A 18 3.80 -8.63 -4.62
C THR A 18 4.23 -10.06 -4.92
N ASP A 19 5.52 -10.29 -5.17
CA ASP A 19 6.08 -11.64 -5.31
C ASP A 19 6.07 -12.39 -3.96
N ASP A 20 6.37 -11.71 -2.86
CA ASP A 20 6.29 -12.27 -1.51
C ASP A 20 4.84 -12.63 -1.16
N MET A 21 3.88 -11.73 -1.37
CA MET A 21 2.45 -12.04 -1.21
C MET A 21 2.01 -13.23 -2.08
N THR A 22 2.53 -13.33 -3.31
CA THR A 22 2.22 -14.44 -4.23
C THR A 22 2.75 -15.76 -3.70
N THR A 23 3.93 -15.75 -3.08
CA THR A 23 4.50 -16.92 -2.42
C THR A 23 3.58 -17.44 -1.31
N PHE A 24 2.99 -16.54 -0.53
CA PHE A 24 2.00 -16.89 0.50
C PHE A 24 0.68 -17.38 -0.08
N ALA A 25 0.07 -16.67 -1.03
CA ALA A 25 -1.21 -17.04 -1.64
C ALA A 25 -1.18 -18.36 -2.42
N THR A 26 0.00 -18.77 -2.91
CA THR A 26 0.16 -20.03 -3.66
C THR A 26 0.72 -21.17 -2.81
N GLY A 27 1.18 -20.87 -1.60
CA GLY A 27 1.88 -21.83 -0.75
C GLY A 27 3.13 -22.37 -1.45
N ALA A 28 3.84 -21.57 -2.25
CA ALA A 28 4.99 -22.03 -3.03
C ALA A 28 6.15 -22.54 -2.15
N TYR A 29 6.15 -22.15 -0.88
CA TYR A 29 7.07 -22.63 0.16
C TYR A 29 6.70 -24.00 0.75
N LEU A 30 5.48 -24.49 0.48
CA LEU A 30 4.96 -25.76 0.99
C LEU A 30 5.29 -26.92 0.05
N THR A 31 5.48 -28.09 0.63
CA THR A 31 5.47 -29.37 -0.09
C THR A 31 4.06 -29.71 -0.56
N GLU A 32 3.94 -30.61 -1.54
CA GLU A 32 2.63 -31.07 -2.05
C GLU A 32 1.79 -31.72 -0.93
N GLU A 33 2.42 -32.44 -0.01
CA GLU A 33 1.76 -33.08 1.14
C GLU A 33 1.21 -32.05 2.14
N GLU A 34 1.90 -30.92 2.33
CA GLU A 34 1.42 -29.82 3.17
C GLU A 34 0.30 -29.04 2.49
N LYS A 35 0.36 -28.89 1.16
CA LYS A 35 -0.70 -28.23 0.37
C LYS A 35 -2.03 -28.96 0.42
N ASP A 36 -2.03 -30.29 0.50
CA ASP A 36 -3.25 -31.10 0.59
C ASP A 36 -4.11 -30.78 1.84
N ALA A 37 -3.50 -30.23 2.89
CA ALA A 37 -4.15 -29.87 4.15
C ALA A 37 -4.13 -28.36 4.43
N TRP A 38 -3.73 -27.55 3.44
CA TRP A 38 -3.58 -26.10 3.56
C TRP A 38 -4.68 -25.38 2.78
N ASP A 39 -5.29 -24.40 3.44
CA ASP A 39 -6.18 -23.44 2.78
C ASP A 39 -5.40 -22.14 2.58
N ALA A 40 -5.44 -21.61 1.35
CA ALA A 40 -4.81 -20.35 1.04
C ALA A 40 -5.45 -19.20 1.85
N PRO A 41 -4.65 -18.24 2.34
CA PRO A 41 -5.16 -17.13 3.14
C PRO A 41 -6.05 -16.19 2.30
N TYR A 42 -5.73 -16.03 1.01
CA TYR A 42 -6.46 -15.21 0.05
C TYR A 42 -6.19 -15.68 -1.39
N GLU A 43 -7.01 -15.22 -2.33
CA GLU A 43 -6.87 -15.54 -3.75
C GLU A 43 -5.74 -14.74 -4.41
N VAL A 44 -5.05 -15.35 -5.39
CA VAL A 44 -3.97 -14.68 -6.15
C VAL A 44 -4.46 -13.44 -6.89
N ASP A 45 -5.74 -13.41 -7.29
CA ASP A 45 -6.36 -12.25 -7.94
C ASP A 45 -6.32 -10.99 -7.05
N ALA A 46 -6.31 -11.15 -5.72
CA ALA A 46 -6.12 -10.02 -4.80
C ALA A 46 -4.77 -9.34 -5.01
N ILE A 47 -3.71 -10.11 -5.24
CA ILE A 47 -2.35 -9.61 -5.40
C ILE A 47 -2.21 -8.87 -6.72
N VAL A 48 -2.88 -9.34 -7.78
CA VAL A 48 -2.92 -8.65 -9.07
C VAL A 48 -3.50 -7.24 -8.91
N GLU A 49 -4.56 -7.09 -8.12
CA GLU A 49 -5.19 -5.80 -7.85
C GLU A 49 -4.35 -4.91 -6.92
N VAL A 50 -3.68 -5.48 -5.92
CA VAL A 50 -2.68 -4.77 -5.07
C VAL A 50 -1.55 -4.23 -5.94
N LYS A 51 -0.94 -5.09 -6.77
CA LYS A 51 0.14 -4.72 -7.69
C LYS A 51 -0.26 -3.58 -8.61
N ARG A 52 -1.44 -3.68 -9.23
CA ARG A 52 -1.97 -2.63 -10.11
C ARG A 52 -2.11 -1.30 -9.37
N THR A 53 -2.59 -1.34 -8.14
CA THR A 53 -2.82 -0.15 -7.31
C THR A 53 -1.50 0.53 -6.93
N LEU A 54 -0.49 -0.25 -6.53
CA LEU A 54 0.83 0.28 -6.18
C LEU A 54 1.60 0.78 -7.41
N ALA A 55 1.53 0.06 -8.54
CA ALA A 55 2.12 0.52 -9.80
C ALA A 55 1.49 1.85 -10.25
N ALA A 56 0.17 2.00 -10.14
CA ALA A 56 -0.53 3.24 -10.46
C ALA A 56 -0.11 4.40 -9.53
N LEU A 57 0.17 4.13 -8.24
CA LEU A 57 0.75 5.11 -7.33
C LEU A 57 2.12 5.60 -7.84
N VAL A 58 3.01 4.67 -8.18
CA VAL A 58 4.37 4.99 -8.66
C VAL A 58 4.31 5.77 -9.98
N ASP A 59 3.48 5.35 -10.92
CA ASP A 59 3.26 6.05 -12.18
C ASP A 59 2.76 7.48 -11.94
N ALA A 60 1.72 7.66 -11.12
CA ALA A 60 1.19 8.98 -10.80
C ALA A 60 2.21 9.86 -10.05
N ALA A 61 3.00 9.30 -9.14
CA ALA A 61 4.07 10.02 -8.47
C ALA A 61 5.15 10.46 -9.46
N SER A 62 5.47 9.63 -10.46
CA SER A 62 6.47 9.96 -11.48
C SER A 62 6.09 11.18 -12.31
N GLU A 63 4.79 11.45 -12.48
CA GLU A 63 4.26 12.60 -13.23
C GLU A 63 4.30 13.93 -12.44
N LEU A 64 4.52 13.88 -11.12
CA LEU A 64 4.57 15.08 -10.28
C LEU A 64 5.88 15.86 -10.45
N SER A 65 5.79 17.19 -10.29
CA SER A 65 6.97 18.03 -10.15
C SER A 65 7.73 17.68 -8.87
N THR A 66 9.05 17.85 -8.90
CA THR A 66 9.91 17.66 -7.72
C THR A 66 10.63 18.99 -7.46
N PRO A 67 10.49 19.60 -6.26
CA PRO A 67 9.67 19.14 -5.14
C PRO A 67 8.16 19.19 -5.45
N ALA A 68 7.41 18.25 -4.86
CA ALA A 68 5.95 18.23 -4.93
C ALA A 68 5.33 18.99 -3.75
N GLY A 69 4.09 19.44 -3.89
CA GLY A 69 3.35 20.01 -2.76
C GLY A 69 2.77 18.92 -1.87
N ALA A 70 2.95 19.03 -0.55
CA ALA A 70 2.45 18.07 0.43
C ALA A 70 0.95 17.71 0.28
N PRO A 71 0.02 18.65 -0.01
CA PRO A 71 -1.37 18.29 -0.22
C PRO A 71 -1.62 17.39 -1.45
N ALA A 72 -0.78 17.46 -2.49
CA ALA A 72 -0.90 16.60 -3.65
C ALA A 72 -0.43 15.17 -3.33
N VAL A 73 0.69 15.05 -2.61
CA VAL A 73 1.23 13.75 -2.19
C VAL A 73 0.32 13.07 -1.17
N SER A 74 -0.18 13.80 -0.17
CA SER A 74 -1.13 13.30 0.82
C SER A 74 -2.40 12.74 0.17
N ARG A 75 -2.99 13.45 -0.81
CA ARG A 75 -4.15 12.95 -1.56
C ARG A 75 -3.83 11.69 -2.38
N LEU A 76 -2.66 11.65 -3.00
CA LEU A 76 -2.22 10.51 -3.79
C LEU A 76 -2.07 9.27 -2.90
N VAL A 77 -1.36 9.39 -1.76
CA VAL A 77 -1.19 8.31 -0.78
C VAL A 77 -2.53 7.87 -0.19
N GLY A 78 -3.36 8.81 0.27
CA GLY A 78 -4.66 8.50 0.84
C GLY A 78 -5.58 7.78 -0.14
N SER A 79 -5.61 8.21 -1.42
CA SER A 79 -6.40 7.52 -2.44
C SER A 79 -5.89 6.11 -2.74
N THR A 80 -4.60 5.84 -2.55
CA THR A 80 -4.02 4.50 -2.70
C THR A 80 -4.41 3.62 -1.51
N ILE A 81 -4.29 4.13 -0.27
CA ILE A 81 -4.74 3.43 0.95
C ILE A 81 -6.22 3.05 0.84
N ASP A 82 -7.08 3.99 0.45
CA ASP A 82 -8.52 3.74 0.24
C ASP A 82 -8.79 2.63 -0.78
N GLN A 83 -7.97 2.55 -1.85
CA GLN A 83 -8.10 1.49 -2.86
C GLN A 83 -7.65 0.14 -2.31
N LEU A 84 -6.54 0.10 -1.58
CA LEU A 84 -6.03 -1.11 -0.94
C LEU A 84 -7.00 -1.63 0.13
N GLY A 85 -7.58 -0.76 0.95
CA GLY A 85 -8.60 -1.13 1.93
C GLY A 85 -9.85 -1.71 1.27
N ARG A 86 -10.30 -1.15 0.13
CA ARG A 86 -11.42 -1.73 -0.64
C ARG A 86 -11.08 -3.10 -1.23
N ILE A 87 -9.85 -3.30 -1.71
CA ILE A 87 -9.38 -4.60 -2.19
C ILE A 87 -9.38 -5.58 -1.01
N ASN A 88 -8.78 -5.21 0.12
CA ASN A 88 -8.70 -6.05 1.30
C ASN A 88 -10.10 -6.52 1.76
N ALA A 89 -11.06 -5.59 1.84
CA ALA A 89 -12.44 -5.89 2.22
C ALA A 89 -13.14 -6.86 1.25
N VAL A 90 -12.88 -6.77 -0.06
CA VAL A 90 -13.43 -7.71 -1.06
C VAL A 90 -12.92 -9.14 -0.81
N PHE A 91 -11.69 -9.27 -0.33
CA PHE A 91 -11.04 -10.55 -0.03
C PHE A 91 -11.09 -10.92 1.47
N GLY A 92 -12.02 -10.34 2.23
CA GLY A 92 -12.29 -10.73 3.61
C GLY A 92 -11.27 -10.25 4.65
N ASP A 93 -10.62 -9.11 4.37
CA ASP A 93 -9.66 -8.45 5.27
C ASP A 93 -8.43 -9.31 5.61
N ALA A 94 -8.06 -10.21 4.70
CA ALA A 94 -6.95 -11.16 4.87
C ALA A 94 -5.70 -10.81 4.05
N VAL A 95 -5.79 -9.83 3.14
CA VAL A 95 -4.73 -9.52 2.16
C VAL A 95 -3.73 -8.50 2.71
N ILE A 96 -4.24 -7.48 3.42
CA ILE A 96 -3.45 -6.43 4.05
C ILE A 96 -3.59 -6.63 5.56
N GLU A 97 -2.61 -7.30 6.17
CA GLU A 97 -2.50 -7.49 7.62
C GLU A 97 -1.55 -6.43 8.21
N PRO A 98 -1.41 -6.32 9.55
CA PRO A 98 -0.56 -5.29 10.17
C PRO A 98 0.89 -5.26 9.65
N GLU A 99 1.43 -6.41 9.26
CA GLU A 99 2.74 -6.55 8.65
C GLU A 99 2.81 -5.85 7.27
N GLU A 100 1.87 -6.12 6.37
CA GLU A 100 1.78 -5.45 5.07
C GLU A 100 1.51 -3.95 5.22
N GLU A 101 0.66 -3.55 6.17
CA GLU A 101 0.41 -2.13 6.45
C GLU A 101 1.68 -1.38 6.84
N ALA A 102 2.51 -1.99 7.70
CA ALA A 102 3.78 -1.40 8.13
C ALA A 102 4.72 -1.21 6.94
N GLU A 103 4.86 -2.24 6.10
CA GLU A 103 5.72 -2.19 4.92
C GLU A 103 5.25 -1.15 3.89
N LEU A 104 3.93 -1.10 3.64
CA LEU A 104 3.31 -0.11 2.77
C LEU A 104 3.43 1.31 3.31
N THR A 105 3.34 1.49 4.62
CA THR A 105 3.54 2.80 5.28
C THR A 105 4.97 3.29 5.04
N GLU A 106 5.97 2.43 5.19
CA GLU A 106 7.36 2.77 4.85
C GLU A 106 7.52 3.09 3.35
N PHE A 107 6.86 2.32 2.49
CA PHE A 107 6.88 2.59 1.05
C PHE A 107 6.29 3.95 0.69
N PHE A 108 5.15 4.34 1.29
CA PHE A 108 4.56 5.68 1.07
C PHE A 108 5.49 6.80 1.54
N ALA A 109 6.20 6.60 2.66
CA ALA A 109 7.21 7.55 3.11
C ALA A 109 8.39 7.66 2.11
N ARG A 110 8.83 6.55 1.51
CA ARG A 110 9.87 6.54 0.46
C ARG A 110 9.40 7.28 -0.80
N VAL A 111 8.16 7.05 -1.26
CA VAL A 111 7.56 7.79 -2.39
C VAL A 111 7.50 9.29 -2.10
N ALA A 112 7.08 9.70 -0.91
CA ALA A 112 7.05 11.10 -0.51
C ALA A 112 8.46 11.72 -0.43
N GLY A 113 9.45 10.99 0.08
CA GLY A 113 10.85 11.40 0.08
C GLY A 113 11.42 11.57 -1.33
N ALA A 114 11.05 10.70 -2.28
CA ALA A 114 11.41 10.82 -3.70
C ALA A 114 10.82 12.08 -4.37
N LEU A 115 9.74 12.61 -3.80
CA LEU A 115 9.11 13.87 -4.19
C LEU A 115 9.61 15.08 -3.40
N GLU A 116 10.69 14.91 -2.62
CA GLU A 116 11.35 15.92 -1.80
C GLU A 116 10.44 16.58 -0.74
N LEU A 117 9.46 15.84 -0.21
CA LEU A 117 8.77 16.27 1.01
C LEU A 117 9.74 16.25 2.20
N ASP A 118 9.57 17.20 3.12
CA ASP A 118 10.33 17.18 4.36
C ASP A 118 9.77 16.18 5.37
N ALA A 119 10.57 15.87 6.40
CA ALA A 119 10.21 14.88 7.40
C ALA A 119 8.91 15.20 8.17
N SER A 120 8.56 16.48 8.31
CA SER A 120 7.31 16.88 8.97
C SER A 120 6.11 16.61 8.08
N ASP A 121 6.20 16.86 6.77
CA ASP A 121 5.16 16.52 5.82
C ASP A 121 4.99 14.99 5.69
N ILE A 122 6.10 14.24 5.66
CA ILE A 122 6.09 12.76 5.61
C ILE A 122 5.41 12.17 6.85
N ALA A 123 5.69 12.73 8.03
CA ALA A 123 5.07 12.26 9.28
C ALA A 123 3.55 12.53 9.36
N ASN A 124 3.02 13.40 8.50
CA ASN A 124 1.59 13.72 8.42
C ASN A 124 0.89 13.07 7.22
N LEU A 125 1.53 12.09 6.56
CA LEU A 125 0.86 11.31 5.53
C LEU A 125 -0.30 10.49 6.14
N PRO A 126 -1.36 10.22 5.36
CA PRO A 126 -2.42 9.31 5.78
C PRO A 126 -1.85 7.91 6.08
N THR A 127 -2.45 7.22 7.05
CA THR A 127 -2.14 5.83 7.43
C THR A 127 -3.38 4.96 7.26
N PHE A 128 -3.23 3.63 7.28
CA PHE A 128 -4.35 2.69 7.17
C PHE A 128 -5.38 2.88 8.31
N GLU A 129 -4.94 3.12 9.54
CA GLU A 129 -5.82 3.41 10.70
C GLU A 129 -6.69 4.66 10.51
N GLN A 130 -6.21 5.70 9.80
CA GLN A 130 -6.98 6.93 9.54
C GLN A 130 -8.02 6.80 8.43
N SER A 131 -8.11 5.63 7.78
CA SER A 131 -9.08 5.36 6.71
C SER A 131 -10.24 4.48 7.14
N ASP A 132 -10.32 4.11 8.43
CA ASP A 132 -11.48 3.42 8.98
C ASP A 132 -12.70 4.35 8.89
N PRO A 133 -13.75 4.02 8.11
CA PRO A 133 -14.98 4.81 8.08
C PRO A 133 -15.72 4.85 9.43
N TYR A 134 -15.26 4.09 10.43
CA TYR A 134 -15.71 4.14 11.82
C TYR A 134 -14.85 5.04 12.73
N ASP A 135 -13.75 5.62 12.21
CA ASP A 135 -12.92 6.63 12.90
C ASP A 135 -13.33 8.07 12.55
N ASP A 136 -14.56 8.27 12.05
CA ASP A 136 -15.28 9.47 12.42
C ASP A 136 -15.53 9.36 13.93
N GLU A 137 -14.65 9.96 14.74
CA GLU A 137 -15.01 10.37 16.09
C GLU A 137 -16.35 11.09 15.97
N MET A 138 -17.42 10.35 16.23
CA MET A 138 -18.77 10.85 16.30
C MET A 138 -18.76 11.75 17.54
N THR A 139 -18.32 12.99 17.35
CA THR A 139 -18.47 14.07 18.32
C THR A 139 -19.98 14.32 18.38
N ILE A 140 -20.67 13.43 19.09
CA ILE A 140 -21.94 13.79 19.70
C ILE A 140 -21.52 14.83 20.74
N ASP A 141 -21.66 16.10 20.37
CA ASP A 141 -21.91 17.14 21.35
C ASP A 141 -23.19 16.74 22.09
N ILE A 142 -23.04 16.00 23.19
CA ILE A 142 -24.08 15.85 24.19
C ILE A 142 -24.07 17.13 25.02
N LEU A 143 -24.88 18.07 24.54
CA LEU A 143 -25.52 19.21 25.23
C LEU A 143 -24.63 20.27 25.90
#